data_AF-A0A350I282-F1
#
_entry.id   AF-A0A350I282-F1
#
_cell.length_a   1.000
_cell.length_b   1.000
_cell.length_c   1.000
_cell.angle_alpha   90.00
_cell.angle_beta   90.00
_cell.angle_gamma   90.00
#
_symmetry.space_group_name_H-M   'P 1'
#
loop_
_entity.id
_entity.type
_entity.pdbx_description
1 polymer ?
#
loop_
_entity_poly.entity_id
_entity_poly.type
_entity_poly.pdbx_seq_one_letter_code
_entity_poly.pdbx_strand_id
1 'polypeptide(L)'
;MKAPYIAKKSPLSRRGFLRGSGVALMLPFLGAMEPAFHPKMRADSSSKAPRRFLGICNNLGVLPGRFFPKETGRNFKLSPYLEELKAHRNDLTVFSGLSHPGVDGSH
;
A
#
# COMPACT_ATOMS: atom_id res chain seq x y z
N MET A 1 -12.41 62.43 18.75
CA MET A 1 -13.26 61.39 18.12
C MET A 1 -12.53 60.05 18.23
N LYS A 2 -13.14 58.99 18.79
CA LYS A 2 -12.50 57.66 18.93
C LYS A 2 -12.75 56.85 17.65
N ALA A 3 -11.67 56.39 17.00
CA ALA A 3 -11.76 55.55 15.80
C ALA A 3 -12.26 54.12 16.16
N PRO A 4 -13.01 53.45 15.26
CA PRO A 4 -13.49 52.10 15.52
C PRO A 4 -12.37 51.08 15.42
N TYR A 5 -12.38 50.09 16.32
CA TYR A 5 -11.46 48.97 16.31
C TYR A 5 -11.90 47.94 15.25
N ILE A 6 -11.19 47.87 14.12
CA ILE A 6 -11.46 46.89 13.05
C ILE A 6 -10.60 45.64 13.30
N ALA A 7 -11.21 44.56 13.78
CA ALA A 7 -10.55 43.28 13.91
C ALA A 7 -10.43 42.60 12.53
N LYS A 8 -9.21 42.54 11.98
CA LYS A 8 -8.90 41.93 10.66
C LYS A 8 -8.66 40.41 10.69
N LYS A 9 -8.82 39.75 11.84
CA LYS A 9 -8.55 38.31 11.97
C LYS A 9 -9.84 37.53 11.79
N SER A 10 -9.95 36.78 10.70
CA SER A 10 -10.99 35.77 10.53
C SER A 10 -10.81 34.66 11.58
N PRO A 11 -11.88 34.24 12.27
CA PRO A 11 -11.77 33.15 13.23
C PRO A 11 -11.42 31.87 12.50
N LEU A 12 -10.39 31.16 12.99
CA LEU A 12 -10.06 29.82 12.49
C LEU A 12 -11.29 28.92 12.63
N SER A 13 -11.72 28.31 11.53
CA SER A 13 -12.84 27.40 11.58
C SER A 13 -12.48 26.18 12.44
N ARG A 14 -13.36 25.81 13.39
CA ARG A 14 -13.21 24.61 14.23
C ARG A 14 -12.92 23.36 13.38
N ARG A 15 -13.53 23.27 12.20
CA ARG A 15 -13.33 22.18 11.23
C ARG A 15 -11.91 22.17 10.66
N GLY A 16 -11.34 23.33 10.34
CA GLY A 16 -9.96 23.45 9.88
C GLY A 16 -8.95 23.03 10.96
N PHE A 17 -9.19 23.48 12.21
CA PHE A 17 -8.37 23.07 13.35
C PHE A 17 -8.39 21.54 13.56
N LEU A 18 -9.58 20.92 13.58
CA LEU A 18 -9.69 19.46 13.76
C LEU A 18 -9.04 18.67 12.62
N ARG A 19 -9.18 19.11 11.36
CA ARG A 19 -8.50 18.49 10.22
C ARG A 19 -6.98 18.55 10.31
N GLY A 20 -6.43 19.69 10.76
CA GLY A 20 -4.99 19.85 10.93
C GLY A 20 -4.43 19.08 12.13
N SER A 21 -5.20 18.95 13.21
CA SER A 21 -4.76 18.32 14.45
C SER A 21 -4.36 16.86 14.29
N GLY A 22 -5.07 16.08 13.45
CA GLY A 22 -4.71 14.69 13.17
C GLY A 22 -3.34 14.55 12.52
N VAL A 23 -3.02 15.43 11.58
CA VAL A 23 -1.70 15.47 10.94
C VAL A 23 -0.62 15.89 11.95
N ALA A 24 -0.87 16.93 12.74
CA ALA A 24 0.07 17.42 13.73
C ALA A 24 0.38 16.38 14.82
N LEU A 25 -0.60 15.54 15.20
CA LEU A 25 -0.43 14.47 16.18
C LEU A 25 0.25 13.23 15.59
N MET A 26 0.03 12.91 14.31
CA MET A 26 0.65 11.74 13.65
C MET A 26 2.07 12.01 13.15
N LEU A 27 2.38 13.26 12.80
CA LEU A 27 3.65 13.65 12.18
C LEU A 27 4.89 13.27 13.04
N PRO A 28 4.90 13.47 14.38
CA PRO A 28 6.01 13.01 15.24
C PRO A 28 6.18 11.48 15.32
N PHE A 29 5.16 10.71 14.93
CA PHE A 29 5.21 9.24 14.86
C PHE A 29 5.54 8.72 13.47
N LEU A 30 5.76 9.61 12.49
CA LEU A 30 6.28 9.20 11.20
C LEU A 30 7.73 8.76 11.38
N GLY A 31 8.08 7.55 10.95
CA GLY A 31 9.43 6.98 11.12
C GLY A 31 10.58 7.86 10.57
N ALA A 32 10.27 8.79 9.66
CA ALA A 32 11.24 9.78 9.15
C ALA A 32 11.64 10.86 10.17
N MET A 33 10.86 11.04 11.24
CA MET A 33 11.10 12.02 12.32
C MET A 33 11.61 11.36 13.61
N GLU A 34 11.91 10.05 13.57
CA GLU A 34 12.55 9.38 14.70
C GLU A 34 13.96 9.96 14.92
N PRO A 35 14.31 10.36 16.16
CA PRO A 35 15.63 10.90 16.43
C PRO A 35 16.69 9.83 16.20
N ALA A 36 17.68 10.14 15.36
CA ALA A 36 18.72 9.20 14.92
C ALA A 36 19.45 8.47 16.07
N PHE A 37 19.51 9.09 17.26
CA PHE A 37 20.27 8.63 18.41
C PHE A 37 19.43 8.32 19.66
N HIS A 38 18.10 8.21 19.59
CA HIS A 38 17.30 7.90 20.78
C HIS A 38 17.25 6.37 21.06
N PRO A 39 17.86 5.86 22.15
CA PRO A 39 17.97 4.42 22.38
C PRO A 39 16.66 3.77 22.84
N LYS A 40 15.69 4.56 23.35
CA LYS A 40 14.47 4.06 24.00
C LYS A 40 13.22 3.99 23.10
N MET A 41 13.26 4.56 21.89
CA MET A 41 12.15 4.48 20.92
C MET A 41 12.33 3.33 19.93
N ARG A 42 13.53 2.76 19.83
CA ARG A 42 13.72 1.42 19.29
C ARG A 42 13.22 0.43 20.34
N ALA A 43 11.90 0.32 20.48
CA ALA A 43 11.26 -0.82 21.13
C ALA A 43 11.97 -2.07 20.61
N ASP A 44 12.60 -2.84 21.52
CA ASP A 44 13.32 -4.08 21.28
C ASP A 44 13.76 -4.28 19.81
N SER A 45 15.04 -4.06 19.53
CA SER A 45 15.62 -4.44 18.23
C SER A 45 15.56 -5.97 17.97
N SER A 46 14.91 -6.75 18.83
CA SER A 46 14.51 -8.14 18.60
C SER A 46 13.23 -8.26 17.75
N SER A 47 12.37 -7.23 17.73
CA SER A 47 11.19 -7.21 16.88
C SER A 47 11.55 -6.63 15.50
N LYS A 48 12.11 -7.48 14.62
CA LYS A 48 12.23 -7.14 13.19
C LYS A 48 10.86 -6.66 12.71
N ALA A 49 10.81 -5.46 12.13
CA ALA A 49 9.59 -4.93 11.53
C ALA A 49 8.95 -6.02 10.64
N PRO A 50 7.62 -6.22 10.72
CA PRO A 50 6.98 -7.33 10.01
C PRO A 50 7.22 -7.22 8.51
N ARG A 51 7.60 -8.34 7.88
CA ARG A 51 7.71 -8.43 6.42
C ARG A 51 6.30 -8.37 5.84
N ARG A 52 5.95 -7.26 5.20
CA ARG A 52 4.59 -7.00 4.69
C ARG A 52 4.41 -7.30 3.20
N PHE A 53 5.50 -7.51 2.46
CA PHE A 53 5.46 -7.71 1.00
C PHE A 53 6.67 -8.52 0.51
N LEU A 54 6.43 -9.39 -0.47
CA LEU A 54 7.45 -10.12 -1.21
C LEU A 54 7.12 -10.03 -2.70
N GLY A 55 8.04 -9.46 -3.48
CA GLY A 55 7.97 -9.48 -4.94
C GLY A 55 8.84 -10.60 -5.49
N ILE A 56 8.28 -11.45 -6.35
CA ILE A 56 9.01 -12.50 -7.05
C ILE A 56 8.95 -12.18 -8.54
N CYS A 57 10.10 -11.96 -9.16
CA CYS A 57 10.21 -11.86 -10.62
C CYS A 57 10.51 -13.24 -11.18
N ASN A 58 9.71 -13.70 -12.14
CA ASN A 58 10.02 -14.91 -12.89
C ASN A 58 10.60 -14.53 -14.26
N ASN A 59 11.94 -14.54 -14.37
CA ASN A 59 12.68 -13.97 -15.50
C ASN A 59 12.36 -14.61 -16.86
N LEU A 60 11.93 -15.87 -16.90
CA LEU A 60 11.56 -16.58 -18.14
C LEU A 60 10.04 -16.69 -18.33
N GLY A 61 9.26 -16.07 -17.45
CA GLY A 61 7.81 -16.14 -17.47
C GLY A 61 7.26 -17.55 -17.21
N VAL A 62 5.96 -17.66 -17.36
CA VAL A 62 5.20 -18.92 -17.26
C VAL A 62 4.43 -19.12 -18.55
N LEU A 63 4.22 -20.37 -18.96
CA LEU A 63 3.40 -20.66 -20.12
C LEU A 63 1.96 -20.15 -19.89
N PRO A 64 1.48 -19.12 -20.61
CA PRO A 64 0.24 -18.42 -20.26
C PRO A 64 -0.99 -19.35 -20.22
N GLY A 65 -1.10 -20.26 -21.19
CA GLY A 65 -2.22 -21.20 -21.29
C GLY A 65 -2.32 -22.21 -20.14
N ARG A 66 -1.26 -22.39 -19.35
CA ARG A 66 -1.25 -23.23 -18.15
C ARG A 66 -1.28 -22.44 -16.85
N PHE A 67 -1.06 -21.13 -16.90
CA PHE A 67 -1.06 -20.24 -15.74
C PHE A 67 -2.38 -19.50 -15.56
N PHE A 68 -2.92 -18.87 -16.60
CA PHE A 68 -4.11 -18.03 -16.48
C PHE A 68 -5.40 -18.87 -16.46
N PRO A 69 -6.30 -18.64 -15.50
CA PRO A 69 -7.65 -19.19 -15.52
C PRO A 69 -8.44 -18.71 -16.75
N LYS A 70 -9.39 -19.53 -17.24
CA LYS A 70 -10.28 -19.15 -18.35
C LYS A 70 -11.46 -18.29 -17.90
N GLU A 71 -11.88 -18.46 -16.67
CA GLU A 71 -13.02 -17.78 -16.05
C GLU A 71 -12.53 -16.66 -15.14
N THR A 72 -13.36 -15.63 -14.96
CA THR A 72 -13.11 -14.53 -14.03
C THR A 72 -13.94 -14.66 -12.75
N GLY A 73 -13.63 -13.85 -11.74
CA GLY A 73 -14.37 -13.81 -10.48
C GLY A 73 -13.85 -14.79 -9.43
N ARG A 74 -14.34 -14.65 -8.19
CA ARG A 74 -13.80 -15.36 -7.00
C ARG A 74 -13.72 -16.88 -7.17
N ASN A 75 -14.68 -17.46 -7.88
CA ASN A 75 -14.88 -18.91 -7.98
C ASN A 75 -14.29 -19.54 -9.26
N PHE A 76 -13.38 -18.86 -9.96
CA PHE A 76 -12.72 -19.40 -11.16
C PHE A 76 -12.10 -20.79 -10.93
N LYS A 77 -12.11 -21.66 -11.95
CA LYS A 77 -11.40 -22.94 -11.87
C LYS A 77 -9.87 -22.73 -11.92
N LEU A 78 -9.13 -23.34 -10.98
CA LEU A 78 -7.66 -23.28 -10.96
C LEU A 78 -7.08 -23.83 -12.28
N SER A 79 -6.06 -23.17 -12.78
CA SER A 79 -5.25 -23.64 -13.91
C SER A 79 -4.20 -24.66 -13.42
N PRO A 80 -3.59 -25.47 -14.31
CA PRO A 80 -2.64 -26.50 -13.91
C PRO A 80 -1.52 -26.03 -12.97
N TYR A 81 -0.98 -24.83 -13.18
CA TYR A 81 0.09 -24.30 -12.32
C TYR A 81 -0.42 -23.75 -10.98
N LEU A 82 -1.68 -23.31 -10.92
CA LEU A 82 -2.27 -22.80 -9.69
C LEU A 82 -2.79 -23.90 -8.78
N GLU A 83 -2.88 -25.15 -9.25
CA GLU A 83 -3.20 -26.31 -8.41
C GLU A 83 -2.18 -26.49 -7.28
N GLU A 84 -0.90 -26.17 -7.52
CA GLU A 84 0.15 -26.16 -6.48
C GLU A 84 -0.16 -25.16 -5.35
N LEU A 85 -0.97 -24.13 -5.63
CA LEU A 85 -1.38 -23.10 -4.69
C LEU A 85 -2.82 -23.29 -4.18
N LYS A 86 -3.42 -24.47 -4.39
CA LYS A 86 -4.82 -24.75 -4.01
C LYS A 86 -5.10 -24.51 -2.53
N ALA A 87 -4.13 -24.74 -1.65
CA ALA A 87 -4.24 -24.46 -0.21
C ALA A 87 -4.53 -22.97 0.08
N HIS A 88 -4.09 -22.07 -0.80
CA HIS A 88 -4.25 -20.61 -0.69
C HIS A 88 -5.33 -20.06 -1.61
N ARG A 89 -6.26 -20.90 -2.09
CA ARG A 89 -7.29 -20.50 -3.06
C ARG A 89 -8.09 -19.26 -2.63
N ASN A 90 -8.35 -19.12 -1.33
CA ASN A 90 -9.09 -17.97 -0.79
C ASN A 90 -8.24 -16.70 -0.65
N ASP A 91 -6.92 -16.82 -0.77
CA ASP A 91 -5.96 -15.71 -0.59
C ASP A 91 -5.17 -15.42 -1.87
N LEU A 92 -5.65 -15.96 -3.00
CA LEU A 92 -4.99 -15.86 -4.30
C LEU A 92 -5.83 -15.06 -5.29
N THR A 93 -5.19 -14.09 -5.94
CA THR A 93 -5.77 -13.32 -7.05
C THR A 93 -4.82 -13.37 -8.24
N VAL A 94 -5.37 -13.60 -9.43
CA VAL A 94 -4.61 -13.69 -10.67
C VAL A 94 -5.09 -12.59 -11.61
N PHE A 95 -4.14 -11.79 -12.10
CA PHE A 95 -4.40 -10.73 -13.08
C PHE A 95 -3.81 -11.14 -14.42
N SER A 96 -4.64 -11.15 -15.47
CA SER A 96 -4.23 -11.37 -16.86
C SER A 96 -4.42 -10.09 -17.68
N GLY A 97 -3.78 -10.00 -18.85
CA GLY A 97 -3.96 -8.86 -19.76
C GLY A 97 -3.26 -7.57 -19.30
N LEU A 98 -2.25 -7.69 -18.45
CA LEU A 98 -1.39 -6.57 -18.02
C LEU A 98 -0.28 -6.24 -19.04
N SER A 99 -0.26 -6.93 -20.18
CA SER A 99 0.69 -6.71 -21.27
C SER A 99 0.09 -5.81 -22.34
N HIS A 100 0.95 -5.07 -23.06
CA HIS A 100 0.51 -4.24 -24.18
C HIS A 100 0.06 -5.12 -25.36
N PRO A 101 -1.06 -4.79 -26.04
CA PRO A 101 -1.46 -5.50 -27.25
C PRO A 101 -0.36 -5.41 -28.32
N GLY A 102 0.06 -6.53 -28.89
CA GLY A 102 1.08 -6.58 -29.95
C GLY A 102 2.53 -6.73 -29.48
N VAL A 103 2.77 -6.90 -28.17
CA VAL A 103 4.10 -7.25 -27.64
C VAL A 103 3.99 -8.64 -27.02
N ASP A 104 4.51 -9.65 -27.72
CA ASP A 104 4.39 -11.07 -27.39
C ASP A 104 5.60 -11.63 -26.61
N GLY A 105 6.48 -10.77 -26.13
CA GLY A 105 7.63 -11.18 -25.30
C GLY A 105 8.74 -11.88 -26.10
N SER A 106 8.65 -11.85 -27.43
CA SER A 106 9.81 -12.05 -28.31
C SER A 106 10.78 -10.87 -28.10
N HIS A 107 12.08 -11.13 -28.26
CA HIS A 107 13.11 -10.10 -28.39
C HIS A 107 12.68 -8.85 -29.18
#